data_AF-A0A1D6IBK9-F1
#
_entry.id   AF-A0A1D6IBK9-F1
#
_cell.length_a   1.000
_cell.length_b   1.000
_cell.length_c   1.000
_cell.angle_alpha   90.00
_cell.angle_beta   90.00
_cell.angle_gamma   90.00
#
_symmetry.space_group_name_H-M   'P 1'
#
loop_
_entity.id
_entity.type
_entity.pdbx_description
1 polymer ?
#
loop_
_entity_poly.entity_id
_entity_poly.type
_entity_poly.pdbx_seq_one_letter_code
_entity_poly.pdbx_strand_id
1 'polypeptide(L)' 'MEIKVDRLGGPNQGYGDFTDSLPANECRYAIYDLDFTTIENCQKSKIFFFS' A
#
# COMPACT_ATOMS: atom_id res chain seq x y z
N MET A 1 22.60 8.80 -3.49
CA MET A 1 21.56 7.78 -3.65
C MET A 1 20.22 8.49 -3.56
N GLU A 2 19.31 8.22 -4.49
CA GLU A 2 17.98 8.82 -4.53
C GLU A 2 16.93 7.70 -4.49
N ILE A 3 15.81 7.93 -3.80
CA ILE A 3 14.67 7.01 -3.81
C ILE A 3 13.82 7.38 -5.02
N LYS A 4 13.51 6.39 -5.86
CA LYS A 4 12.61 6.54 -7.01
C LYS A 4 11.33 5.75 -6.78
N VAL A 5 10.24 6.28 -7.32
CA VAL A 5 8.97 5.55 -7.37
C VAL A 5 9.09 4.49 -8.47
N ASP A 6 8.98 3.23 -8.06
CA ASP A 6 9.00 2.07 -8.97
C ASP A 6 7.60 1.82 -9.55
N ARG A 7 6.58 1.81 -8.68
CA ARG A 7 5.18 1.62 -9.05
C ARG A 7 4.28 2.52 -8.21
N LEU A 8 3.21 3.03 -8.84
CA LEU A 8 2.16 3.79 -8.17
C LEU A 8 0.85 3.01 -8.24
N GLY A 9 0.24 2.77 -7.09
CA GLY A 9 -1.05 2.10 -7.00
C GLY A 9 -2.23 3.03 -7.32
N GLY A 10 -3.33 2.46 -7.80
CA GLY A 10 -4.58 3.18 -8.02
C GLY A 10 -5.51 3.11 -6.80
N PRO A 11 -6.51 4.01 -6.68
CA PRO A 11 -7.42 4.05 -5.52
C PRO A 11 -8.30 2.80 -5.36
N ASN A 12 -8.44 1.99 -6.42
CA ASN A 12 -9.23 0.75 -6.39
C ASN A 12 -8.37 -0.51 -6.22
N GLN A 13 -7.06 -0.37 -6.04
CA GLN A 13 -6.16 -1.51 -5.87
C GLN A 13 -6.16 -1.99 -4.42
N GLY A 14 -6.41 -3.29 -4.25
CA GLY A 14 -6.46 -3.91 -2.95
C GLY A 14 -5.08 -4.33 -2.44
N TYR A 15 -5.07 -4.97 -1.27
CA TYR A 15 -3.84 -5.49 -0.68
C TYR A 15 -3.17 -6.57 -1.56
N GLY A 16 -3.95 -7.37 -2.30
CA GLY A 16 -3.41 -8.37 -3.24
C GLY A 16 -2.64 -7.74 -4.40
N ASP A 17 -3.21 -6.71 -5.05
CA ASP A 17 -2.53 -5.97 -6.12
C ASP A 17 -1.23 -5.31 -5.62
N PHE A 18 -1.28 -4.83 -4.37
CA PHE A 18 -0.12 -4.27 -3.69
C PHE A 18 0.96 -5.34 -3.47
N THR A 19 0.64 -6.52 -2.92
CA THR A 19 1.63 -7.58 -2.70
C THR A 19 2.20 -8.13 -4.00
N ASP A 20 1.38 -8.27 -5.04
CA ASP A 20 1.80 -8.72 -6.36
C ASP A 20 2.72 -7.69 -7.06
N SER A 21 2.73 -6.45 -6.58
CA SER A 21 3.66 -5.44 -7.06
C SER A 21 5.05 -5.50 -6.44
N LEU A 22 5.21 -6.23 -5.33
CA LEU A 22 6.47 -6.29 -4.60
C LEU A 22 7.32 -7.46 -5.10
N PRO A 23 8.55 -7.21 -5.58
CA PRO A 23 9.44 -8.27 -5.99
C PRO A 23 9.89 -9.12 -4.80
N ALA A 24 9.71 -10.45 -4.87
CA ALA A 24 10.00 -11.36 -3.77
C ALA A 24 11.49 -11.41 -3.34
N ASN A 25 12.40 -11.05 -4.24
CA ASN A 25 13.86 -11.18 -4.03
C ASN A 25 14.58 -9.83 -3.91
N GLU A 26 13.85 -8.72 -3.81
CA GLU A 26 14.43 -7.38 -3.70
C GLU A 26 13.75 -6.57 -2.59
N CYS A 27 14.52 -5.91 -1.73
CA CYS A 27 13.96 -4.99 -0.74
C CYS A 27 13.38 -3.75 -1.43
N ARG A 28 12.22 -3.30 -0.94
CA ARG A 28 11.53 -2.09 -1.40
C ARG A 28 10.90 -1.40 -0.19
N TYR A 29 10.99 -0.08 -0.18
CA TYR A 29 10.12 0.73 0.67
C TYR A 29 8.75 0.81 0.01
N ALA A 30 7.69 0.61 0.79
CA ALA A 30 6.34 0.61 0.28
C ALA A 30 5.41 1.39 1.21
N ILE A 31 4.45 2.10 0.62
CA ILE A 31 3.40 2.81 1.32
C ILE A 31 2.07 2.21 0.87
N TYR A 32 1.22 1.87 1.83
CA TYR A 32 -0.12 1.36 1.55
C TYR A 32 -1.14 2.12 2.40
N ASP A 33 -2.16 2.67 1.74
CA ASP A 33 -3.30 3.28 2.41
C ASP A 33 -4.41 2.24 2.52
N LEU A 34 -4.69 1.80 3.75
CA LEU A 34 -5.76 0.85 4.02
C LEU A 34 -7.03 1.60 4.38
N ASP A 35 -7.99 1.61 3.47
CA ASP A 35 -9.35 2.05 3.76
C ASP A 35 -10.14 0.93 4.45
N PHE A 36 -10.82 1.28 5.55
CA PHE A 36 -11.69 0.36 6.26
C PHE A 36 -12.89 1.08 6.89
N THR A 37 -14.00 0.35 6.99
CA THR A 37 -15.23 0.84 7.62
C THR A 37 -15.31 0.32 9.05
N THR A 38 -15.54 1.20 10.02
CA THR A 38 -15.75 0.78 11.41
C THR A 38 -17.14 0.19 11.61
N ILE A 39 -17.36 -0.47 12.75
CA ILE A 39 -18.69 -0.99 13.15
C ILE A 39 -19.76 0.12 13.23
N GLU A 40 -19.35 1.38 13.36
CA GLU A 40 -20.23 2.57 13.38
C GLU A 40 -20.56 3.08 11.97
N ASN A 41 -20.17 2.34 10.92
CA ASN A 41 -20.31 2.73 9.52
C ASN A 41 -19.55 4.03 9.16
N CYS A 42 -18.44 4.31 9.86
CA CYS A 42 -17.56 5.42 9.55
C CYS A 42 -16.39 4.93 8.68
N GLN A 43 -16.16 5.59 7.54
CA GLN A 43 -14.95 5.36 6.73
C GLN A 43 -13.73 5.95 7.44
N LYS A 44 -12.68 5.15 7.55
CA LYS A 44 -11.37 5.55 8.07
C LYS A 44 -10.30 4.98 7.17
N SER A 45 -9.13 5.61 7.17
CA SER A 45 -7.96 5.07 6.51
C SER A 45 -6.78 4.99 7.47
N LYS A 46 -5.82 4.13 7.15
CA LYS A 46 -4.56 4.03 7.88
C LYS A 46 -3.43 3.80 6.90
N ILE A 47 -2.50 4.75 6.89
CA ILE A 47 -1.28 4.67 6.10
C ILE A 47 -0.27 3.77 6.81
N PHE A 48 0.22 2.75 6.11
CA PHE A 48 1.29 1.86 6.53
C PHE A 48 2.54 2.11 5.71
N PHE A 49 3.69 2.04 6.40
CA PHE A 49 5.01 2.09 5.79
C PHE A 49 5.72 0.75 6.03
N PHE A 50 6.25 0.16 4.97
CA PHE A 50 7.00 -1.09 4.99
C PHE A 50 8.44 -0.84 4.52
N SER A 51 9.40 -1.52 5.15
CA SER A 51 10.84 -1.40 4.91
C SER A 51 11.52 -2.75 4.79
#